data_AF-A0AAW2TFB4-F1
#
_entry.id   AF-A0AAW2TFB4-F1
#
_cell.length_a   1.000
_cell.length_b   1.000
_cell.length_c   1.000
_cell.angle_alpha   90.00
_cell.angle_beta   90.00
_cell.angle_gamma   90.00
#
_symmetry.space_group_name_H-M   'P 1'
#
loop_
_entity.id
_entity.type
_entity.pdbx_description
1 polymer ?
#
loop_
_entity_poly.entity_id
_entity_poly.type
_entity_poly.pdbx_seq_one_letter_code
_entity_poly.pdbx_strand_id
1 'polypeptide(L)'
;MEYGRLGKAEPGGSSSRTPTPNPDPTPKKSKIKLLLILAATLMVASAISAALVVVIRNRANSGAGARLHNRRPSQAMSRACSRTLYPSLCLNSLLDFPGAITASDQELVHISVNMTLQKVGRALFSASEIRNLDMDPRVRSAYMDCLELLDDSVDLLSRSLTSVVPGGAPAGSTQDVLTWLSAALTNQDTCNEGFDELNGDVKNQMSDRLKDLSELVSNCLAIYAATGGDQDFSGIPIQNRRRRLLSHKKEHEPFPMPIWLSRRERVLLDMPVSEINADIIVSKDGNGTYKTIAEAIKKAPEHSNRRFIIYVRAGRYEEDNLKVGRKKTNIMFIGDGKGKTVISGGKSVQDKLTTFHTASFAATGAGFIARDITFENWAGPSKHQAVALRVGADHAVVYRCNVIGYQDTLYTHSQRQFYRECDVYGTVDFIFGNAAVVFQNCTIHARKPMQLQKNTITAQNRKDPNQNTGISIHACRIVAEPDLEAAKGAYPTYLGRPWKMYSRTVYMLSFLGDHIHPRGWLEWNSTFALDTLYYGEYMNYGPCCVRRVKWGIE
;
A
#
# COMPACT_ATOMS: atom_id res chain seq x y z
N MET A 1 -4.52 -42.19 36.14
CA MET A 1 -3.58 -43.20 36.67
C MET A 1 -2.20 -42.68 36.30
N GLU A 2 -1.28 -42.32 37.17
CA GLU A 2 -1.11 -42.44 38.62
C GLU A 2 -0.13 -41.31 39.03
N TYR A 3 -0.28 -40.77 40.24
CA TYR A 3 0.41 -39.60 40.77
C TYR A 3 1.64 -39.98 41.62
N GLY A 4 2.63 -39.09 41.76
CA GLY A 4 3.59 -39.13 42.89
C GLY A 4 4.82 -38.24 42.71
N ARG A 5 4.76 -36.95 43.08
CA ARG A 5 5.31 -36.34 44.32
C ARG A 5 6.84 -36.32 44.44
N LEU A 6 7.42 -35.14 44.21
CA LEU A 6 8.73 -34.72 44.75
C LEU A 6 8.54 -34.19 46.18
N GLY A 7 9.25 -34.80 47.14
CA GLY A 7 9.35 -34.39 48.54
C GLY A 7 10.55 -33.45 48.78
N LYS A 8 10.44 -32.68 49.87
CA LYS A 8 11.26 -31.53 50.27
C LYS A 8 12.69 -31.89 50.70
N ALA A 9 13.55 -30.87 50.52
CA ALA A 9 14.88 -30.73 51.11
C ALA A 9 14.83 -30.43 52.61
N GLU A 10 15.83 -30.89 53.36
CA GLU A 10 16.50 -30.18 54.47
C GLU A 10 17.74 -30.96 55.01
N PRO A 11 18.60 -30.43 55.91
CA PRO A 11 20.01 -30.17 55.60
C PRO A 11 21.02 -30.71 56.65
N GLY A 12 22.30 -30.30 56.54
CA GLY A 12 23.34 -30.43 57.57
C GLY A 12 24.42 -31.45 57.18
N GLY A 13 25.72 -31.26 57.42
CA GLY A 13 26.44 -30.29 58.22
C GLY A 13 27.75 -30.95 58.70
N SER A 14 28.88 -30.27 58.50
CA SER A 14 30.20 -30.42 59.16
C SER A 14 30.89 -31.80 59.25
N SER A 15 32.16 -31.90 58.84
CA SER A 15 33.30 -31.60 59.72
C SER A 15 34.64 -32.05 59.12
N SER A 16 35.69 -31.37 59.57
CA SER A 16 37.12 -31.45 59.24
C SER A 16 37.80 -32.80 59.47
N ARG A 17 38.90 -33.04 58.73
CA ARG A 17 40.19 -33.51 59.29
C ARG A 17 41.34 -33.46 58.25
N THR A 18 42.44 -32.83 58.64
CA THR A 18 43.81 -32.94 58.10
C THR A 18 44.41 -34.31 58.46
N PRO A 19 45.40 -34.86 57.70
CA PRO A 19 46.82 -34.60 58.01
C PRO A 19 47.80 -34.57 56.80
N THR A 20 49.00 -34.02 57.07
CA THR A 20 50.22 -33.80 56.24
C THR A 20 51.08 -35.07 55.99
N PRO A 21 52.31 -35.02 55.41
CA PRO A 21 52.75 -34.69 54.04
C PRO A 21 53.76 -35.73 53.44
N ASN A 22 54.15 -35.60 52.15
CA ASN A 22 55.46 -35.92 51.49
C ASN A 22 55.30 -36.31 50.00
N PRO A 23 56.35 -36.27 49.15
CA PRO A 23 57.18 -35.13 48.77
C PRO A 23 57.20 -34.90 47.23
N ASP A 24 57.62 -33.70 46.82
CA ASP A 24 57.83 -33.29 45.43
C ASP A 24 58.93 -34.08 44.69
N PRO A 25 58.75 -34.38 43.39
CA PRO A 25 59.85 -34.55 42.45
C PRO A 25 60.01 -33.29 41.58
N THR A 26 61.11 -32.57 41.78
CA THR A 26 61.55 -31.45 40.93
C THR A 26 61.74 -31.87 39.46
N PRO A 27 61.19 -31.14 38.46
CA PRO A 27 61.50 -31.39 37.06
C PRO A 27 62.82 -30.74 36.63
N LYS A 28 63.64 -31.51 35.91
CA LYS A 28 64.95 -31.12 35.35
C LYS A 28 64.87 -29.84 34.48
N LYS A 29 65.70 -28.85 34.81
CA LYS A 29 65.87 -27.52 34.17
C LYS A 29 66.08 -27.50 32.63
N SER A 30 66.26 -28.64 31.97
CA SER A 30 66.44 -28.74 30.51
C SER A 30 65.11 -28.73 29.73
N LYS A 31 64.05 -29.36 30.26
CA LYS A 31 62.74 -29.44 29.58
C LYS A 31 61.97 -28.10 29.61
N ILE A 32 62.18 -27.30 30.65
CA ILE A 32 61.57 -25.96 30.80
C ILE A 32 62.16 -24.98 29.78
N LYS A 33 63.48 -25.04 29.50
CA LYS A 33 64.12 -24.20 28.48
C LYS A 33 63.63 -24.52 27.07
N LEU A 34 63.42 -25.79 26.75
CA LEU A 34 62.89 -26.20 25.45
C LEU A 34 61.42 -25.75 25.27
N LEU A 35 60.59 -25.86 26.31
CA LEU A 35 59.21 -25.38 26.30
C LEU A 35 59.11 -23.85 26.20
N LEU A 36 60.01 -23.10 26.86
CA LEU A 36 60.07 -21.64 26.75
C LEU A 36 60.52 -21.18 25.35
N ILE A 37 61.47 -21.89 24.73
CA ILE A 37 61.89 -21.60 23.36
C ILE A 37 60.76 -21.93 22.38
N LEU A 38 60.05 -23.05 22.56
CA LEU A 38 58.90 -23.42 21.71
C LEU A 38 57.73 -22.44 21.88
N ALA A 39 57.47 -21.97 23.10
CA ALA A 39 56.44 -20.97 23.37
C ALA A 39 56.83 -19.61 22.78
N ALA A 40 58.10 -19.22 22.86
CA ALA A 40 58.58 -17.99 22.25
C ALA A 40 58.51 -18.04 20.72
N THR A 41 58.85 -19.17 20.09
CA THR A 41 58.72 -19.33 18.63
C THR A 41 57.26 -19.35 18.18
N LEU A 42 56.35 -19.97 18.94
CA LEU A 42 54.90 -19.93 18.67
C LEU A 42 54.32 -18.52 18.85
N MET A 43 54.75 -17.77 19.85
CA MET A 43 54.32 -16.37 20.06
C MET A 43 54.83 -15.45 18.94
N VAL A 44 56.07 -15.64 18.49
CA VAL A 44 56.63 -14.89 17.35
C VAL A 44 55.95 -15.29 16.04
N ALA A 45 55.68 -16.58 15.82
CA ALA A 45 54.93 -17.04 14.64
C ALA A 45 53.48 -16.53 14.64
N SER A 46 52.83 -16.47 15.81
CA SER A 46 51.50 -15.87 15.97
C SER A 46 51.51 -14.36 15.73
N ALA A 47 52.51 -13.64 16.25
CA ALA A 47 52.67 -12.21 16.02
C ALA A 47 52.98 -11.89 14.55
N ILE A 48 53.82 -12.69 13.88
CA ILE A 48 54.09 -12.59 12.44
C ILE A 48 52.82 -12.92 11.64
N SER A 49 52.04 -13.96 12.02
CA SER A 49 50.78 -14.28 11.34
C SER A 49 49.72 -13.20 11.54
N ALA A 50 49.62 -12.62 12.74
CA ALA A 50 48.73 -11.50 13.02
C ALA A 50 49.17 -10.24 12.28
N ALA A 51 50.46 -9.95 12.21
CA ALA A 51 51.00 -8.86 11.41
C ALA A 51 50.79 -9.10 9.91
N LEU A 52 50.94 -10.33 9.43
CA LEU A 52 50.66 -10.69 8.03
C LEU A 52 49.16 -10.58 7.73
N VAL A 53 48.28 -10.99 8.64
CA VAL A 53 46.82 -10.83 8.52
C VAL A 53 46.41 -9.37 8.61
N VAL A 54 47.08 -8.55 9.42
CA VAL A 54 46.86 -7.09 9.49
C VAL A 54 47.43 -6.40 8.25
N VAL A 55 48.54 -6.85 7.67
CA VAL A 55 49.10 -6.34 6.42
C VAL A 55 48.31 -6.82 5.21
N ILE A 56 47.72 -8.02 5.24
CA ILE A 56 46.81 -8.54 4.21
C ILE A 56 45.43 -7.89 4.36
N ARG A 57 44.93 -7.64 5.58
CA ARG A 57 43.73 -6.80 5.80
C ARG A 57 43.99 -5.36 5.44
N ASN A 58 45.16 -4.80 5.72
CA ASN A 58 45.53 -3.46 5.30
C ASN A 58 45.81 -3.41 3.81
N ARG A 59 46.34 -4.45 3.15
CA ARG A 59 46.44 -4.51 1.67
C ARG A 59 45.10 -4.82 1.00
N ALA A 60 44.20 -5.53 1.66
CA ALA A 60 42.82 -5.72 1.22
C ALA A 60 41.99 -4.44 1.44
N ASN A 61 42.20 -3.70 2.53
CA ASN A 61 41.61 -2.37 2.75
C ASN A 61 42.28 -1.27 1.92
N SER A 62 43.59 -1.35 1.66
CA SER A 62 44.33 -0.41 0.80
C SER A 62 44.16 -0.75 -0.68
N GLY A 63 43.82 -2.01 -1.00
CA GLY A 63 43.52 -2.50 -2.35
C GLY A 63 42.02 -2.42 -2.70
N ALA A 64 41.14 -2.39 -1.70
CA ALA A 64 39.70 -2.09 -1.88
C ALA A 64 39.37 -0.60 -1.68
N GLY A 65 40.21 0.16 -0.97
CA GLY A 65 40.03 1.60 -0.72
C GLY A 65 40.65 2.53 -1.77
N ALA A 66 41.45 2.00 -2.72
CA ALA A 66 42.16 2.81 -3.73
C ALA A 66 41.69 2.57 -5.18
N ARG A 67 40.43 2.14 -5.37
CA ARG A 67 39.69 2.25 -6.64
C ARG A 67 38.23 2.67 -6.42
N LEU A 68 37.96 3.52 -5.43
CA LEU A 68 36.85 4.45 -5.57
C LEU A 68 37.28 5.46 -6.62
N HIS A 69 37.01 5.16 -7.89
CA HIS A 69 37.06 6.19 -8.89
C HIS A 69 36.21 7.36 -8.35
N ASN A 70 36.81 8.54 -8.32
CA ASN A 70 36.14 9.82 -8.17
C ASN A 70 35.23 10.01 -9.42
N ARG A 71 34.21 9.16 -9.56
CA ARG A 71 33.28 9.12 -10.69
C ARG A 71 32.38 10.33 -10.53
N ARG A 72 32.68 11.37 -11.31
CA ARG A 72 31.83 12.55 -11.38
C ARG A 72 30.52 12.15 -12.08
N PRO A 73 29.35 12.55 -11.54
CA PRO A 73 28.08 12.38 -12.22
C PRO A 73 28.13 12.99 -13.63
N SER A 74 27.48 12.33 -14.59
CA SER A 74 27.29 12.94 -15.91
C SER A 74 26.32 14.14 -15.80
N GLN A 75 26.33 15.01 -16.81
CA GLN A 75 25.38 16.12 -16.87
C GLN A 75 23.94 15.62 -16.95
N ALA A 76 23.70 14.53 -17.68
CA ALA A 76 22.39 13.87 -17.76
C ALA A 76 21.91 13.39 -16.38
N MET A 77 22.78 12.69 -15.62
CA MET A 77 22.46 12.26 -14.25
C MET A 77 22.13 13.44 -13.34
N SER A 78 22.94 14.50 -13.40
CA SER A 78 22.74 15.69 -12.57
C SER A 78 21.41 16.39 -12.87
N ARG A 79 21.02 16.47 -14.15
CA ARG A 79 19.71 17.02 -14.57
C ARG A 79 18.54 16.14 -14.18
N ALA A 80 18.70 14.81 -14.27
CA ALA A 80 17.65 13.86 -13.91
C ALA A 80 17.40 13.88 -12.39
N CYS A 81 18.47 13.77 -11.60
CA CYS A 81 18.38 13.73 -10.14
C CYS A 81 18.01 15.07 -9.51
N SER A 82 18.28 16.22 -10.14
CA SER A 82 17.88 17.52 -9.58
C SER A 82 16.36 17.74 -9.55
N ARG A 83 15.59 16.91 -10.26
CA ARG A 83 14.12 16.95 -10.29
C ARG A 83 13.47 16.01 -9.26
N THR A 84 14.26 15.24 -8.52
CA THR A 84 13.74 14.26 -7.56
C THR A 84 13.69 14.83 -6.15
N LEU A 85 12.86 14.23 -5.28
CA LEU A 85 12.81 14.61 -3.86
C LEU A 85 14.09 14.20 -3.09
N TYR A 86 14.82 13.20 -3.59
CA TYR A 86 16.01 12.64 -2.94
C TYR A 86 17.23 12.66 -3.88
N PRO A 87 17.74 13.86 -4.24
CA PRO A 87 18.77 14.03 -5.28
C PRO A 87 20.09 13.34 -4.93
N SER A 88 20.52 13.38 -3.66
CA SER A 88 21.76 12.73 -3.22
C SER A 88 21.69 11.21 -3.33
N LEU A 89 20.57 10.62 -2.89
CA LEU A 89 20.34 9.17 -3.02
C LEU A 89 20.25 8.75 -4.49
N CYS A 90 19.59 9.57 -5.32
CA CYS A 90 19.49 9.37 -6.77
C CYS A 90 20.89 9.30 -7.40
N LEU A 91 21.74 10.30 -7.15
CA LEU A 91 23.09 10.37 -7.72
C LEU A 91 23.96 9.20 -7.26
N ASN A 92 23.99 8.92 -5.96
CA ASN A 92 24.80 7.83 -5.40
C ASN A 92 24.37 6.48 -5.99
N SER A 93 23.06 6.22 -6.05
CA SER A 93 22.54 4.95 -6.56
C SER A 93 22.83 4.76 -8.06
N LEU A 94 22.70 5.82 -8.87
CA LEU A 94 23.02 5.77 -10.30
C LEU A 94 24.53 5.61 -10.56
N LEU A 95 25.41 6.27 -9.78
CA LEU A 95 26.86 6.16 -9.93
C LEU A 95 27.37 4.73 -9.72
N ASP A 96 26.71 3.99 -8.83
CA ASP A 96 27.02 2.59 -8.52
C ASP A 96 26.51 1.63 -9.61
N PHE A 97 25.62 2.07 -10.51
CA PHE A 97 25.03 1.22 -11.53
C PHE A 97 25.87 1.19 -12.82
N PRO A 98 26.26 0.00 -13.32
CA PRO A 98 27.05 -0.11 -14.56
C PRO A 98 26.35 0.54 -15.76
N GLY A 99 27.07 1.37 -16.51
CA GLY A 99 26.57 2.01 -17.73
C GLY A 99 25.80 3.33 -17.51
N ALA A 100 25.49 3.72 -16.27
CA ALA A 100 24.73 4.95 -15.99
C ALA A 100 25.48 6.24 -16.36
N ILE A 101 26.82 6.25 -16.28
CA ILE A 101 27.64 7.44 -16.56
C ILE A 101 27.53 7.88 -18.02
N THR A 102 27.40 6.92 -18.94
CA THR A 102 27.33 7.16 -20.39
C THR A 102 25.91 7.16 -20.92
N ALA A 103 24.91 6.94 -20.06
CA ALA A 103 23.51 6.83 -20.44
C ALA A 103 22.90 8.19 -20.83
N SER A 104 22.06 8.17 -21.85
CA SER A 104 21.16 9.26 -22.21
C SER A 104 20.01 9.42 -21.21
N ASP A 105 19.27 10.53 -21.29
CA ASP A 105 18.14 10.80 -20.39
C ASP A 105 17.05 9.69 -20.45
N GLN A 106 16.82 9.08 -21.62
CA GLN A 106 15.89 7.94 -21.77
C GLN A 106 16.43 6.64 -21.19
N GLU A 107 17.73 6.38 -21.35
CA GLU A 107 18.37 5.18 -20.76
C GLU A 107 18.44 5.28 -19.23
N LEU A 108 18.58 6.49 -18.68
CA LEU A 108 18.55 6.73 -17.24
C LEU A 108 17.21 6.34 -16.61
N VAL A 109 16.09 6.52 -17.30
CA VAL A 109 14.78 6.01 -16.87
C VAL A 109 14.85 4.50 -16.69
N HIS A 110 15.22 3.76 -17.74
CA HIS A 110 15.28 2.31 -17.71
C HIS A 110 16.25 1.80 -16.64
N ILE A 111 17.43 2.43 -16.51
CA ILE A 111 18.41 2.13 -15.47
C ILE A 111 17.83 2.35 -14.08
N SER A 112 17.16 3.48 -13.83
CA SER A 112 16.57 3.80 -12.53
C SER A 112 15.49 2.80 -12.12
N VAL A 113 14.62 2.39 -13.05
CA VAL A 113 13.58 1.37 -12.81
C VAL A 113 14.21 0.01 -12.53
N ASN A 114 15.19 -0.41 -13.34
CA ASN A 114 15.85 -1.71 -13.19
C ASN A 114 16.59 -1.82 -11.85
N MET A 115 17.37 -0.80 -11.50
CA MET A 115 18.08 -0.73 -10.22
C MET A 115 17.11 -0.80 -9.04
N THR A 116 16.00 -0.07 -9.11
CA THR A 116 14.97 -0.05 -8.06
C THR A 116 14.30 -1.42 -7.96
N LEU A 117 13.93 -2.05 -9.08
CA LEU A 117 13.40 -3.41 -9.14
C LEU A 117 14.34 -4.42 -8.47
N GLN A 118 15.65 -4.35 -8.75
CA GLN A 118 16.64 -5.22 -8.13
C GLN A 118 16.72 -5.02 -6.61
N LYS A 119 16.70 -3.77 -6.13
CA LYS A 119 16.73 -3.47 -4.69
C LYS A 119 15.46 -3.95 -3.98
N VAL A 120 14.28 -3.69 -4.53
CA VAL A 120 13.00 -4.16 -3.99
C VAL A 120 12.91 -5.70 -4.02
N GLY A 121 13.35 -6.33 -5.11
CA GLY A 121 13.40 -7.80 -5.21
C GLY A 121 14.33 -8.45 -4.18
N ARG A 122 15.50 -7.84 -3.92
CA ARG A 122 16.40 -8.29 -2.84
C ARG A 122 15.74 -8.12 -1.47
N ALA A 123 15.10 -6.99 -1.21
CA ALA A 123 14.39 -6.76 0.04
C ALA A 123 13.27 -7.77 0.28
N LEU A 124 12.48 -8.12 -0.74
CA LEU A 124 11.47 -9.17 -0.67
C LEU A 124 12.09 -10.53 -0.32
N PHE A 125 13.13 -10.94 -1.05
CA PHE A 125 13.82 -12.20 -0.81
C PHE A 125 14.34 -12.27 0.63
N SER A 126 15.09 -11.24 1.04
CA SER A 126 15.64 -11.09 2.38
C SER A 126 14.59 -11.01 3.49
N ALA A 127 13.46 -10.34 3.26
CA ALA A 127 12.36 -10.30 4.21
C ALA A 127 11.75 -11.70 4.38
N SER A 128 11.62 -12.47 3.29
CA SER A 128 11.04 -13.82 3.33
C SER A 128 11.84 -14.81 4.19
N GLU A 129 13.14 -14.57 4.41
CA GLU A 129 14.02 -15.43 5.23
C GLU A 129 13.60 -15.45 6.71
N ILE A 130 12.96 -14.39 7.19
CA ILE A 130 12.57 -14.26 8.61
C ILE A 130 11.11 -14.69 8.87
N ARG A 131 10.47 -15.34 7.89
CA ARG A 131 9.06 -15.77 7.96
C ARG A 131 8.74 -16.68 9.15
N ASN A 132 9.71 -17.51 9.56
CA ASN A 132 9.52 -18.50 10.61
C ASN A 132 9.87 -17.98 12.01
N LEU A 133 10.27 -16.71 12.14
CA LEU A 133 10.44 -16.10 13.47
C LEU A 133 9.10 -16.06 14.19
N ASP A 134 9.14 -16.28 15.51
CA ASP A 134 7.96 -16.05 16.32
C ASP A 134 7.68 -14.55 16.42
N MET A 135 6.41 -14.20 16.32
CA MET A 135 5.95 -12.82 16.16
C MET A 135 4.62 -12.66 16.89
N ASP A 136 4.50 -11.58 17.66
CA ASP A 136 3.21 -11.13 18.15
C ASP A 136 2.23 -10.92 16.99
N PRO A 137 0.91 -11.10 17.20
CA PRO A 137 -0.09 -11.01 16.13
C PRO A 137 -0.01 -9.71 15.31
N ARG A 138 0.24 -8.56 15.95
CA ARG A 138 0.36 -7.25 15.27
C ARG A 138 1.62 -7.16 14.42
N VAL A 139 2.75 -7.65 14.92
CA VAL A 139 4.01 -7.72 14.16
C VAL A 139 3.85 -8.68 12.97
N ARG A 140 3.21 -9.84 13.20
CA ARG A 140 2.91 -10.82 12.14
C ARG A 140 2.00 -10.24 11.06
N SER A 141 0.98 -9.46 11.44
CA SER A 141 0.09 -8.77 10.50
C SER A 141 0.86 -7.80 9.61
N ALA A 142 1.69 -6.93 10.21
CA ALA A 142 2.52 -5.96 9.48
C ALA A 142 3.57 -6.63 8.57
N TYR A 143 4.19 -7.70 9.05
CA TYR A 143 5.13 -8.49 8.28
C TYR A 143 4.47 -9.13 7.05
N MET A 144 3.30 -9.74 7.22
CA MET A 144 2.56 -10.33 6.12
C MET A 144 2.06 -9.29 5.11
N ASP A 145 1.61 -8.11 5.57
CA ASP A 145 1.29 -6.98 4.69
C ASP A 145 2.49 -6.64 3.82
N CYS A 146 3.66 -6.48 4.46
CA CYS A 146 4.83 -6.03 3.76
C CYS A 146 5.31 -7.04 2.70
N LEU A 147 5.26 -8.34 2.98
CA LEU A 147 5.59 -9.36 1.99
C LEU A 147 4.66 -9.28 0.77
N GLU A 148 3.36 -9.12 0.99
CA GLU A 148 2.37 -8.96 -0.08
C GLU A 148 2.66 -7.69 -0.91
N LEU A 149 2.88 -6.57 -0.24
CA LEU A 149 3.11 -5.27 -0.86
C LEU A 149 4.44 -5.20 -1.60
N LEU A 150 5.48 -5.87 -1.12
CA LEU A 150 6.77 -6.03 -1.79
C LEU A 150 6.64 -6.89 -3.06
N ASP A 151 5.94 -8.04 -2.99
CA ASP A 151 5.68 -8.88 -4.18
C ASP A 151 4.91 -8.10 -5.26
N ASP A 152 3.85 -7.40 -4.86
CA ASP A 152 3.08 -6.56 -5.77
C ASP A 152 3.93 -5.41 -6.33
N SER A 153 4.85 -4.83 -5.54
CA SER A 153 5.78 -3.79 -6.03
C SER A 153 6.77 -4.32 -7.06
N VAL A 154 7.29 -5.54 -6.88
CA VAL A 154 8.18 -6.19 -7.85
C VAL A 154 7.46 -6.37 -9.20
N ASP A 155 6.21 -6.81 -9.19
CA ASP A 155 5.41 -6.96 -10.41
C ASP A 155 5.20 -5.61 -11.12
N LEU A 156 4.84 -4.57 -10.37
CA LEU A 156 4.61 -3.23 -10.92
C LEU A 156 5.88 -2.60 -11.50
N LEU A 157 7.01 -2.75 -10.81
CA LEU A 157 8.31 -2.29 -11.29
C LEU A 157 8.77 -3.09 -12.52
N SER A 158 8.51 -4.40 -12.56
CA SER A 158 8.81 -5.23 -13.73
C SER A 158 7.99 -4.81 -14.96
N ARG A 159 6.69 -4.56 -14.80
CA ARG A 159 5.82 -4.04 -15.87
C ARG A 159 6.24 -2.65 -16.34
N SER A 160 6.66 -1.80 -15.40
CA SER A 160 7.21 -0.49 -15.71
C SER A 160 8.48 -0.63 -16.54
N LEU A 161 9.39 -1.54 -16.15
CA LEU A 161 10.66 -1.77 -16.84
C LEU A 161 10.47 -2.21 -18.29
N THR A 162 9.55 -3.15 -18.54
CA THR A 162 9.26 -3.64 -19.90
C THR A 162 8.65 -2.56 -20.80
N SER A 163 8.04 -1.53 -20.22
CA SER A 163 7.39 -0.43 -20.95
C SER A 163 8.33 0.75 -21.23
N VAL A 164 9.49 0.81 -20.55
CA VAL A 164 10.48 1.90 -20.72
C VAL A 164 11.74 1.47 -21.48
N VAL A 165 11.67 0.36 -22.21
CA VAL A 165 12.81 -0.16 -22.99
C VAL A 165 13.20 0.82 -24.11
N PRO A 166 14.47 1.27 -24.17
CA PRO A 166 14.93 2.17 -25.23
C PRO A 166 14.75 1.55 -26.62
N GLY A 167 14.08 2.25 -27.54
CA GLY A 167 13.89 1.81 -28.93
C GLY A 167 12.86 0.70 -29.15
N GLY A 168 12.16 0.23 -28.11
CA GLY A 168 11.05 -0.72 -28.22
C GLY A 168 9.70 -0.04 -28.49
N ALA A 169 8.76 -0.76 -29.09
CA ALA A 169 7.36 -0.30 -29.14
C ALA A 169 6.82 -0.23 -27.69
N PRO A 170 6.24 0.90 -27.24
CA PRO A 170 5.77 1.03 -25.87
C PRO A 170 4.65 0.02 -25.60
N ALA A 171 4.87 -0.91 -24.67
CA ALA A 171 3.90 -1.91 -24.25
C ALA A 171 2.82 -1.35 -23.27
N GLY A 172 2.74 -0.02 -23.14
CA GLY A 172 1.80 0.70 -22.29
C GLY A 172 1.85 2.21 -22.56
N SER A 173 0.80 2.93 -22.19
CA SER A 173 0.80 4.40 -22.25
C SER A 173 1.70 5.00 -21.17
N THR A 174 2.20 6.23 -21.36
CA THR A 174 2.98 6.95 -20.33
C THR A 174 2.26 6.98 -18.98
N GLN A 175 0.93 7.08 -19.01
CA GLN A 175 0.10 7.10 -17.82
C GLN A 175 0.09 5.76 -17.07
N ASP A 176 0.25 4.63 -17.77
CA ASP A 176 0.29 3.31 -17.14
C ASP A 176 1.54 3.16 -16.28
N VAL A 177 2.70 3.54 -16.80
CA VAL A 177 3.96 3.50 -16.05
C VAL A 177 3.91 4.42 -14.83
N LEU A 178 3.42 5.66 -14.98
CA LEU A 178 3.21 6.56 -13.83
C LEU A 178 2.29 5.93 -12.77
N THR A 179 1.22 5.26 -13.20
CA THR A 179 0.27 4.60 -12.30
C THR A 179 0.95 3.44 -11.54
N TRP A 180 1.71 2.60 -12.23
CA TRP A 180 2.39 1.46 -11.60
C TRP A 180 3.51 1.91 -10.65
N LEU A 181 4.30 2.91 -11.02
CA LEU A 181 5.31 3.49 -10.13
C LEU A 181 4.66 4.16 -8.91
N SER A 182 3.54 4.89 -9.11
CA SER A 182 2.77 5.49 -8.00
C SER A 182 2.21 4.44 -7.05
N ALA A 183 1.71 3.31 -7.58
CA ALA A 183 1.21 2.20 -6.80
C ALA A 183 2.34 1.44 -6.07
N ALA A 184 3.50 1.24 -6.70
CA ALA A 184 4.68 0.67 -6.04
C ALA A 184 5.15 1.54 -4.86
N LEU A 185 5.17 2.87 -5.02
CA LEU A 185 5.49 3.80 -3.92
C LEU A 185 4.47 3.69 -2.78
N THR A 186 3.19 3.66 -3.12
CA THR A 186 2.11 3.47 -2.14
C THR A 186 2.26 2.17 -1.38
N ASN A 187 2.64 1.08 -2.05
CA ASN A 187 2.88 -0.20 -1.40
C ASN A 187 4.05 -0.14 -0.41
N GLN A 188 5.14 0.56 -0.74
CA GLN A 188 6.25 0.77 0.19
C GLN A 188 5.83 1.60 1.41
N ASP A 189 5.03 2.65 1.20
CA ASP A 189 4.51 3.47 2.29
C ASP A 189 3.61 2.66 3.23
N THR A 190 2.63 1.92 2.70
CA THR A 190 1.75 1.06 3.51
C THR A 190 2.54 -0.01 4.27
N CYS A 191 3.57 -0.62 3.65
CA CYS A 191 4.42 -1.59 4.34
C CYS A 191 5.13 -0.94 5.55
N ASN A 192 5.75 0.23 5.36
CA ASN A 192 6.45 0.93 6.43
C ASN A 192 5.50 1.32 7.57
N GLU A 193 4.33 1.87 7.24
CA GLU A 193 3.31 2.27 8.22
C GLU A 193 2.79 1.09 9.06
N GLY A 194 2.76 -0.12 8.51
CA GLY A 194 2.39 -1.31 9.28
C GLY A 194 3.26 -1.54 10.52
N PHE A 195 4.52 -1.09 10.46
CA PHE A 195 5.50 -1.17 11.55
C PHE A 195 5.62 0.10 12.40
N ASP A 196 4.90 1.16 12.04
CA ASP A 196 4.81 2.36 12.88
C ASP A 196 4.25 1.96 14.25
N GLU A 197 4.79 2.57 15.31
CA GLU A 197 4.44 2.30 16.72
C GLU A 197 4.80 0.90 17.25
N LEU A 198 5.31 -0.01 16.41
CA LEU A 198 5.85 -1.30 16.88
C LEU A 198 7.28 -1.15 17.41
N ASN A 199 7.74 -2.13 18.19
CA ASN A 199 9.13 -2.22 18.65
C ASN A 199 9.59 -3.70 18.57
N GLY A 200 10.91 -3.92 18.53
CA GLY A 200 11.50 -5.26 18.59
C GLY A 200 12.30 -5.66 17.34
N ASP A 201 12.91 -6.83 17.40
CA ASP A 201 13.92 -7.27 16.43
C ASP A 201 13.39 -7.41 15.00
N VAL A 202 12.15 -7.88 14.85
CA VAL A 202 11.52 -8.03 13.51
C VAL A 202 11.31 -6.66 12.87
N LYS A 203 10.87 -5.65 13.63
CA LYS A 203 10.75 -4.28 13.11
C LYS A 203 12.10 -3.74 12.68
N ASN A 204 13.14 -3.91 13.50
CA ASN A 204 14.49 -3.42 13.18
C ASN A 204 15.02 -4.08 11.90
N GLN A 205 14.91 -5.41 11.81
CA GLN A 205 15.31 -6.15 10.61
C GLN A 205 14.51 -5.72 9.37
N MET A 206 13.20 -5.50 9.49
CA MET A 206 12.39 -5.02 8.38
C MET A 206 12.76 -3.59 7.99
N SER A 207 12.96 -2.69 8.95
CA SER A 207 13.37 -1.30 8.71
C SER A 207 14.70 -1.23 7.95
N ASP A 208 15.67 -2.07 8.32
CA ASP A 208 16.95 -2.17 7.63
C ASP A 208 16.80 -2.69 6.19
N ARG A 209 15.90 -3.65 5.96
CA ARG A 209 15.65 -4.23 4.63
C ARG A 209 14.84 -3.31 3.71
N LEU A 210 13.98 -2.46 4.29
CA LEU A 210 13.12 -1.51 3.58
C LEU A 210 13.78 -0.14 3.37
N LYS A 211 14.98 0.03 3.94
CA LYS A 211 15.74 1.27 3.89
C LYS A 211 15.88 1.78 2.46
N ASP A 212 15.61 3.06 2.28
CA ASP A 212 15.69 3.82 1.03
C ASP A 212 14.74 3.34 -0.09
N LEU A 213 13.96 2.26 0.07
CA LEU A 213 13.16 1.69 -1.03
C LEU A 213 12.09 2.66 -1.53
N SER A 214 11.32 3.29 -0.63
CA SER A 214 10.31 4.28 -0.99
C SER A 214 10.94 5.49 -1.70
N GLU A 215 12.09 5.95 -1.22
CA GLU A 215 12.84 7.07 -1.79
C GLU A 215 13.41 6.75 -3.19
N LEU A 216 13.84 5.51 -3.41
CA LEU A 216 14.29 5.03 -4.73
C LEU A 216 13.13 4.95 -5.73
N VAL A 217 11.97 4.45 -5.30
CA VAL A 217 10.76 4.44 -6.15
C VAL A 217 10.30 5.87 -6.46
N SER A 218 10.37 6.79 -5.49
CA SER A 218 10.12 8.23 -5.70
C SER A 218 11.07 8.85 -6.73
N ASN A 219 12.38 8.59 -6.62
CA ASN A 219 13.35 9.05 -7.59
C ASN A 219 13.07 8.51 -9.00
N CYS A 220 12.75 7.22 -9.11
CA CYS A 220 12.35 6.58 -10.36
C CYS A 220 11.11 7.26 -10.98
N LEU A 221 10.07 7.50 -10.17
CA LEU A 221 8.85 8.18 -10.58
C LEU A 221 9.13 9.60 -11.09
N ALA A 222 9.94 10.38 -10.37
CA ALA A 222 10.29 11.74 -10.75
C ALA A 222 11.13 11.79 -12.04
N ILE A 223 12.12 10.89 -12.20
CA ILE A 223 12.91 10.78 -13.43
C ILE A 223 11.99 10.44 -14.62
N TYR A 224 11.07 9.50 -14.44
CA TYR A 224 10.13 9.12 -15.50
C TYR A 224 9.18 10.28 -15.87
N ALA A 225 8.53 10.88 -14.87
CA ALA A 225 7.62 12.01 -15.05
C ALA A 225 8.29 13.18 -15.79
N ALA A 226 9.55 13.46 -15.45
CA ALA A 226 10.38 14.48 -16.10
C ALA A 226 10.64 14.24 -17.59
N THR A 227 10.60 12.99 -18.06
CA THR A 227 10.80 12.62 -19.47
C THR A 227 9.50 12.53 -20.27
N GLY A 228 8.36 12.33 -19.59
CA GLY A 228 7.05 12.14 -20.21
C GLY A 228 6.43 13.40 -20.85
N GLY A 229 7.06 14.57 -20.64
CA GLY A 229 6.50 15.86 -21.04
C GLY A 229 5.30 16.23 -20.16
N ASP A 230 5.26 17.49 -19.73
CA ASP A 230 4.16 18.03 -18.92
C ASP A 230 2.89 18.14 -19.78
N GLN A 231 2.21 17.01 -19.95
CA GLN A 231 0.98 16.87 -20.72
C GLN A 231 -0.27 16.83 -19.83
N ASP A 232 -0.13 17.03 -18.51
CA ASP A 232 -1.25 16.99 -17.56
C ASP A 232 -2.40 17.94 -17.96
N PHE A 233 -2.12 18.93 -18.83
CA PHE A 233 -3.13 19.81 -19.44
C PHE A 233 -2.94 20.10 -20.94
N SER A 234 -2.02 19.43 -21.65
CA SER A 234 -1.82 19.68 -23.09
C SER A 234 -2.96 19.06 -23.91
N GLY A 235 -4.08 19.78 -23.99
CA GLY A 235 -5.27 19.34 -24.71
C GLY A 235 -6.58 19.50 -23.94
N ILE A 236 -6.56 19.94 -22.67
CA ILE A 236 -7.78 20.38 -21.98
C ILE A 236 -8.00 21.84 -22.37
N PRO A 237 -9.00 22.17 -23.22
CA PRO A 237 -9.27 23.55 -23.54
C PRO A 237 -9.83 24.21 -22.29
N ILE A 238 -9.04 25.02 -21.61
CA ILE A 238 -9.52 25.99 -20.62
C ILE A 238 -10.22 27.10 -21.42
N GLN A 239 -11.38 26.79 -21.99
CA GLN A 239 -12.25 27.80 -22.60
C GLN A 239 -13.71 27.47 -22.34
N ASN A 240 -14.32 28.30 -21.50
CA ASN A 240 -15.75 28.62 -21.44
C ASN A 240 -16.29 29.08 -22.80
N ARG A 241 -16.34 28.21 -23.80
CA ARG A 241 -17.05 28.48 -25.05
C ARG A 241 -17.90 27.31 -25.46
N ARG A 242 -19.22 27.55 -25.39
CA ARG A 242 -20.25 26.93 -26.22
C ARG A 242 -19.70 26.67 -27.63
N ARG A 243 -19.21 25.46 -27.89
CA ARG A 243 -19.00 24.95 -29.24
C ARG A 243 -19.49 23.52 -29.28
N ARG A 244 -20.73 23.38 -29.74
CA ARG A 244 -21.28 22.16 -30.35
C ARG A 244 -20.31 21.72 -31.45
N LEU A 245 -19.62 20.61 -31.23
CA LEU A 245 -18.92 19.87 -32.28
C LEU A 245 -19.66 18.55 -32.48
N LEU A 246 -20.25 18.44 -33.66
CA LEU A 246 -21.08 17.33 -34.13
C LEU A 246 -20.25 16.03 -34.17
N SER A 247 -20.41 15.22 -33.14
CA SER A 247 -20.12 13.79 -33.18
C SER A 247 -21.44 13.05 -32.98
N HIS A 248 -21.93 12.45 -34.05
CA HIS A 248 -23.12 11.60 -34.05
C HIS A 248 -22.82 10.34 -33.22
N LYS A 249 -23.12 10.36 -31.91
CA LYS A 249 -23.22 9.16 -31.05
C LYS A 249 -24.06 9.48 -29.81
N LYS A 250 -25.35 9.14 -29.91
CA LYS A 250 -26.37 9.05 -28.84
C LYS A 250 -26.22 10.03 -27.68
N GLU A 251 -26.86 11.20 -27.84
CA GLU A 251 -27.43 11.95 -26.73
C GLU A 251 -28.34 10.99 -25.94
N HIS A 252 -28.02 10.74 -24.65
CA HIS A 252 -28.95 10.37 -23.56
C HIS A 252 -28.29 9.75 -22.30
N GLU A 253 -26.96 9.69 -22.18
CA GLU A 253 -26.34 9.41 -20.87
C GLU A 253 -25.73 10.70 -20.29
N PRO A 254 -26.24 11.20 -19.14
CA PRO A 254 -25.72 12.42 -18.52
C PRO A 254 -24.23 12.32 -18.14
N PHE A 255 -23.71 11.09 -17.97
CA PHE A 255 -22.34 10.83 -17.54
C PHE A 255 -21.69 9.63 -18.26
N PRO A 256 -20.62 9.83 -19.03
CA PRO A 256 -19.97 8.76 -19.79
C PRO A 256 -19.15 7.82 -18.89
N MET A 257 -19.25 6.50 -19.16
CA MET A 257 -18.40 5.48 -18.53
C MET A 257 -16.91 5.63 -18.94
N PRO A 258 -15.96 5.17 -18.10
CA PRO A 258 -14.53 5.26 -18.40
C PRO A 258 -14.16 4.63 -19.75
N ILE A 259 -13.25 5.26 -20.49
CA ILE A 259 -12.88 4.85 -21.86
C ILE A 259 -12.25 3.44 -21.89
N TRP A 260 -11.50 3.07 -20.85
CA TRP A 260 -10.88 1.76 -20.72
C TRP A 260 -11.90 0.63 -20.48
N LEU A 261 -13.13 0.95 -20.05
CA LEU A 261 -14.19 -0.04 -19.87
C LEU A 261 -14.77 -0.41 -21.23
N SER A 262 -14.59 -1.66 -21.65
CA SER A 262 -14.98 -2.13 -22.98
C SER A 262 -16.50 -2.07 -23.19
N ARG A 263 -16.95 -2.02 -24.45
CA ARG A 263 -18.39 -2.08 -24.77
C ARG A 263 -19.06 -3.32 -24.19
N ARG A 264 -18.37 -4.47 -24.19
CA ARG A 264 -18.90 -5.73 -23.65
C ARG A 264 -19.13 -5.63 -22.14
N GLU A 265 -18.22 -5.01 -21.41
CA GLU A 265 -18.36 -4.82 -19.96
C GLU A 265 -19.46 -3.82 -19.62
N ARG A 266 -19.60 -2.73 -20.39
CA ARG A 266 -20.72 -1.79 -20.23
C ARG A 266 -22.07 -2.48 -20.38
N VAL A 267 -22.21 -3.32 -21.40
CA VAL A 267 -23.43 -4.15 -21.58
C VAL A 267 -23.63 -5.08 -20.38
N LEU A 268 -22.57 -5.69 -19.84
CA LEU A 268 -22.66 -6.53 -18.63
C LEU A 268 -23.00 -5.75 -17.36
N LEU A 269 -22.75 -4.45 -17.28
CA LEU A 269 -23.17 -3.62 -16.13
C LEU A 269 -24.66 -3.24 -16.21
N ASP A 270 -25.19 -3.09 -17.41
CA ASP A 270 -26.59 -2.69 -17.63
C ASP A 270 -27.56 -3.89 -17.71
N MET A 271 -27.07 -5.07 -18.11
CA MET A 271 -27.88 -6.28 -18.31
C MET A 271 -28.54 -6.79 -17.02
N PRO A 272 -29.81 -7.22 -17.02
CA PRO A 272 -30.43 -7.88 -15.85
C PRO A 272 -29.66 -9.12 -15.39
N VAL A 273 -29.55 -9.36 -14.07
CA VAL A 273 -28.80 -10.50 -13.52
C VAL A 273 -29.29 -11.85 -14.06
N SER A 274 -30.59 -11.99 -14.32
CA SER A 274 -31.22 -13.19 -14.90
C SER A 274 -30.73 -13.54 -16.32
N GLU A 275 -30.18 -12.57 -17.05
CA GLU A 275 -29.67 -12.76 -18.41
C GLU A 275 -28.15 -13.01 -18.43
N ILE A 276 -27.47 -12.89 -17.29
CA ILE A 276 -26.03 -13.06 -17.20
C ILE A 276 -25.69 -14.53 -17.06
N ASN A 277 -24.91 -15.05 -18.00
CA ASN A 277 -24.33 -16.39 -17.90
C ASN A 277 -23.08 -16.36 -17.01
N ALA A 278 -23.22 -16.84 -15.77
CA ALA A 278 -22.13 -16.90 -14.80
C ALA A 278 -21.24 -18.13 -14.99
N ASP A 279 -19.94 -17.99 -14.77
CA ASP A 279 -19.00 -19.11 -14.77
C ASP A 279 -19.11 -19.95 -13.49
N ILE A 280 -19.37 -19.28 -12.36
CA ILE A 280 -19.57 -19.89 -11.05
C ILE A 280 -20.78 -19.25 -10.38
N ILE A 281 -21.63 -20.08 -9.76
CA ILE A 281 -22.71 -19.63 -8.88
C ILE A 281 -22.36 -19.99 -7.44
N VAL A 282 -22.36 -19.01 -6.55
CA VAL A 282 -22.18 -19.20 -5.10
C VAL A 282 -23.54 -19.09 -4.42
N SER A 283 -23.89 -20.09 -3.62
CA SER A 283 -25.15 -20.10 -2.87
C SER A 283 -24.99 -20.84 -1.54
N LYS A 284 -25.36 -20.18 -0.45
CA LYS A 284 -25.32 -20.79 0.90
C LYS A 284 -26.20 -22.03 1.01
N ASP A 285 -27.34 -22.01 0.33
CA ASP A 285 -28.35 -23.06 0.37
C ASP A 285 -27.94 -24.30 -0.46
N GLY A 286 -26.77 -24.26 -1.12
CA GLY A 286 -26.21 -25.38 -1.87
C GLY A 286 -26.80 -25.58 -3.27
N ASN A 287 -27.70 -24.69 -3.73
CA ASN A 287 -28.25 -24.72 -5.09
C ASN A 287 -27.35 -24.02 -6.15
N GLY A 288 -26.08 -23.80 -5.83
CA GLY A 288 -25.07 -23.22 -6.71
C GLY A 288 -23.90 -24.18 -6.95
N THR A 289 -22.91 -23.74 -7.72
CA THR A 289 -21.65 -24.46 -7.97
C THR A 289 -20.81 -24.62 -6.69
N TYR A 290 -20.78 -23.58 -5.85
CA TYR A 290 -20.05 -23.58 -4.57
C TYR A 290 -20.91 -23.00 -3.45
N LYS A 291 -20.61 -23.38 -2.20
CA LYS A 291 -21.28 -22.84 -1.01
C LYS A 291 -20.64 -21.56 -0.51
N THR A 292 -19.34 -21.42 -0.74
CA THR A 292 -18.51 -20.33 -0.22
C THR A 292 -17.91 -19.48 -1.34
N ILE A 293 -17.66 -18.22 -1.03
CA ILE A 293 -17.00 -17.29 -1.95
C ILE A 293 -15.52 -17.64 -2.08
N ALA A 294 -14.87 -18.05 -0.99
CA ALA A 294 -13.45 -18.44 -1.00
C ALA A 294 -13.17 -19.58 -2.00
N GLU A 295 -14.04 -20.60 -2.07
CA GLU A 295 -13.91 -21.69 -3.04
C GLU A 295 -14.05 -21.20 -4.49
N ALA A 296 -15.01 -20.30 -4.74
CA ALA A 296 -15.22 -19.71 -6.07
C ALA A 296 -13.99 -18.92 -6.54
N ILE A 297 -13.42 -18.07 -5.65
CA ILE A 297 -12.19 -17.32 -5.95
C ILE A 297 -11.02 -18.26 -6.21
N LYS A 298 -10.86 -19.31 -5.39
CA LYS A 298 -9.79 -20.30 -5.55
C LYS A 298 -9.88 -20.98 -6.91
N LYS A 299 -11.10 -21.34 -7.35
CA LYS A 299 -11.33 -22.05 -8.62
C LYS A 299 -11.17 -21.16 -9.86
N ALA A 300 -11.44 -19.87 -9.75
CA ALA A 300 -11.30 -18.93 -10.86
C ALA A 300 -9.88 -19.02 -11.47
N PRO A 301 -9.72 -18.92 -12.80
CA PRO A 301 -8.42 -18.99 -13.45
C PRO A 301 -7.51 -17.83 -13.03
N GLU A 302 -6.20 -18.06 -13.04
CA GLU A 302 -5.20 -17.01 -12.92
C GLU A 302 -4.89 -16.43 -14.31
N HIS A 303 -4.60 -15.13 -14.37
CA HIS A 303 -4.22 -14.39 -15.58
C HIS A 303 -5.20 -14.58 -16.75
N SER A 304 -6.50 -14.63 -16.45
CA SER A 304 -7.53 -14.78 -17.47
C SER A 304 -7.57 -13.58 -18.42
N ASN A 305 -7.54 -13.84 -19.72
CA ASN A 305 -7.74 -12.84 -20.77
C ASN A 305 -9.22 -12.55 -21.05
N ARG A 306 -10.14 -13.27 -20.39
CA ARG A 306 -11.59 -13.02 -20.47
C ARG A 306 -12.15 -12.68 -19.10
N ARG A 307 -13.27 -11.96 -19.11
CA ARG A 307 -14.13 -11.75 -17.95
C ARG A 307 -14.57 -13.10 -17.38
N PHE A 308 -14.31 -13.35 -16.10
CA PHE A 308 -14.75 -14.53 -15.36
C PHE A 308 -15.78 -14.10 -14.31
N ILE A 309 -17.00 -14.62 -14.42
CA ILE A 309 -18.17 -14.11 -13.68
C ILE A 309 -18.51 -15.05 -12.53
N ILE A 310 -18.41 -14.54 -11.31
CA ILE A 310 -18.86 -15.19 -10.08
C ILE A 310 -20.18 -14.52 -9.66
N TYR A 311 -21.28 -15.26 -9.80
CA TYR A 311 -22.59 -14.83 -9.35
C TYR A 311 -22.82 -15.31 -7.91
N VAL A 312 -23.03 -14.39 -6.98
CA VAL A 312 -23.25 -14.66 -5.56
C VAL A 312 -24.71 -14.38 -5.22
N ARG A 313 -25.46 -15.45 -4.93
CA ARG A 313 -26.88 -15.34 -4.59
C ARG A 313 -27.12 -14.52 -3.32
N ALA A 314 -28.38 -14.15 -3.10
CA ALA A 314 -28.82 -13.47 -1.91
C ALA A 314 -28.44 -14.27 -0.65
N GLY A 315 -28.02 -13.54 0.38
CA GLY A 315 -27.50 -14.12 1.61
C GLY A 315 -26.41 -13.25 2.20
N ARG A 316 -26.17 -13.45 3.50
CA ARG A 316 -25.06 -12.83 4.22
C ARG A 316 -23.90 -13.80 4.31
N TYR A 317 -22.78 -13.50 3.67
CA TYR A 317 -21.54 -14.28 3.61
C TYR A 317 -20.50 -13.68 4.53
N GLU A 318 -20.15 -14.43 5.57
CA GLU A 318 -19.13 -14.05 6.54
C GLU A 318 -18.07 -15.14 6.53
N GLU A 319 -16.97 -14.85 5.82
CA GLU A 319 -15.88 -15.77 5.55
C GLU A 319 -14.56 -15.06 5.84
N ASP A 320 -13.59 -15.81 6.37
CA ASP A 320 -12.28 -15.25 6.69
C ASP A 320 -11.43 -15.03 5.43
N ASN A 321 -10.79 -13.85 5.36
CA ASN A 321 -9.73 -13.54 4.40
C ASN A 321 -10.19 -13.61 2.92
N LEU A 322 -11.38 -13.09 2.63
CA LEU A 322 -11.86 -12.99 1.25
C LEU A 322 -11.03 -11.99 0.44
N LYS A 323 -10.24 -12.53 -0.50
CA LYS A 323 -9.35 -11.74 -1.34
C LYS A 323 -9.28 -12.24 -2.78
N VAL A 324 -9.56 -11.36 -3.74
CA VAL A 324 -9.22 -11.54 -5.16
C VAL A 324 -7.79 -11.03 -5.37
N GLY A 325 -6.81 -11.92 -5.25
CA GLY A 325 -5.39 -11.57 -5.37
C GLY A 325 -4.96 -11.15 -6.79
N ARG A 326 -3.78 -10.52 -6.90
CA ARG A 326 -3.22 -9.94 -8.13
C ARG A 326 -3.26 -10.88 -9.35
N LYS A 327 -3.00 -12.18 -9.14
CA LYS A 327 -3.02 -13.20 -10.20
C LYS A 327 -4.42 -13.48 -10.76
N LYS A 328 -5.49 -13.17 -10.02
CA LYS A 328 -6.88 -13.39 -10.45
C LYS A 328 -7.39 -12.17 -11.23
N THR A 329 -6.98 -12.03 -12.49
CA THR A 329 -7.36 -10.89 -13.34
C THR A 329 -8.75 -11.08 -13.96
N ASN A 330 -9.42 -9.97 -14.27
CA ASN A 330 -10.72 -9.93 -14.97
C ASN A 330 -11.86 -10.69 -14.26
N ILE A 331 -11.80 -10.81 -12.93
CA ILE A 331 -12.89 -11.39 -12.14
C ILE A 331 -14.02 -10.35 -11.99
N MET A 332 -15.26 -10.79 -12.16
CA MET A 332 -16.46 -10.00 -11.88
C MET A 332 -17.33 -10.71 -10.86
N PHE A 333 -17.67 -10.00 -9.80
CA PHE A 333 -18.65 -10.39 -8.81
C PHE A 333 -19.99 -9.72 -9.10
N ILE A 334 -21.07 -10.50 -9.09
CA ILE A 334 -22.44 -10.01 -9.27
C ILE A 334 -23.29 -10.55 -8.14
N GLY A 335 -24.07 -9.70 -7.49
CA GLY A 335 -25.04 -10.10 -6.47
C GLY A 335 -26.48 -10.05 -6.95
N ASP A 336 -27.41 -10.53 -6.11
CA ASP A 336 -28.85 -10.40 -6.30
C ASP A 336 -29.38 -8.97 -6.03
N GLY A 337 -28.51 -8.05 -5.60
CA GLY A 337 -28.84 -6.67 -5.26
C GLY A 337 -28.10 -6.19 -4.02
N LYS A 338 -27.78 -4.88 -3.99
CA LYS A 338 -27.30 -4.21 -2.77
C LYS A 338 -28.32 -4.40 -1.64
N GLY A 339 -27.86 -4.83 -0.47
CA GLY A 339 -28.67 -5.20 0.69
C GLY A 339 -29.23 -6.63 0.68
N LYS A 340 -29.17 -7.36 -0.45
CA LYS A 340 -29.61 -8.76 -0.56
C LYS A 340 -28.43 -9.72 -0.52
N THR A 341 -27.40 -9.46 -1.31
CA THR A 341 -26.12 -10.18 -1.25
C THR A 341 -25.14 -9.35 -0.42
N VAL A 342 -24.77 -9.85 0.76
CA VAL A 342 -23.94 -9.11 1.72
C VAL A 342 -22.69 -9.92 2.02
N ILE A 343 -21.51 -9.38 1.70
CA ILE A 343 -20.21 -9.89 2.12
C ILE A 343 -19.80 -9.11 3.37
N SER A 344 -19.51 -9.83 4.44
CA SER A 344 -19.40 -9.29 5.79
C SER A 344 -18.15 -9.76 6.52
N GLY A 345 -17.60 -8.90 7.36
CA GLY A 345 -16.60 -9.25 8.38
C GLY A 345 -16.64 -8.30 9.57
N GLY A 346 -15.84 -8.60 10.60
CA GLY A 346 -15.78 -7.82 11.84
C GLY A 346 -14.37 -7.55 12.35
N LYS A 347 -13.35 -7.71 11.49
CA LYS A 347 -11.94 -7.51 11.85
C LYS A 347 -11.64 -6.03 12.03
N SER A 348 -10.80 -5.72 13.00
CA SER A 348 -10.38 -4.37 13.34
C SER A 348 -8.95 -4.32 13.86
N VAL A 349 -8.40 -3.12 14.01
CA VAL A 349 -7.06 -2.97 14.61
C VAL A 349 -7.01 -3.40 16.09
N GLN A 350 -8.15 -3.38 16.80
CA GLN A 350 -8.25 -3.88 18.18
C GLN A 350 -8.00 -5.39 18.27
N ASP A 351 -8.13 -6.12 17.15
CA ASP A 351 -7.81 -7.55 17.05
C ASP A 351 -6.32 -7.79 16.80
N LYS A 352 -5.46 -6.79 17.07
CA LYS A 352 -4.02 -6.80 16.82
C LYS A 352 -3.69 -7.03 15.34
N LEU A 353 -4.55 -6.55 14.44
CA LEU A 353 -4.31 -6.55 12.99
C LEU A 353 -3.92 -5.16 12.53
N THR A 354 -3.19 -5.05 11.43
CA THR A 354 -2.99 -3.80 10.69
C THR A 354 -4.24 -3.42 9.92
N THR A 355 -4.46 -2.13 9.67
CA THR A 355 -5.62 -1.64 8.89
C THR A 355 -5.77 -2.37 7.55
N PHE A 356 -4.65 -2.62 6.85
CA PHE A 356 -4.63 -3.32 5.56
C PHE A 356 -5.25 -4.74 5.62
N HIS A 357 -5.02 -5.47 6.71
CA HIS A 357 -5.56 -6.83 6.94
C HIS A 357 -6.94 -6.86 7.61
N THR A 358 -7.52 -5.70 8.00
CA THR A 358 -8.90 -5.67 8.55
C THR A 358 -9.99 -5.82 7.50
N ALA A 359 -9.64 -5.73 6.21
CA ALA A 359 -10.61 -5.73 5.11
C ALA A 359 -11.50 -6.98 5.11
N SER A 360 -12.82 -6.77 5.14
CA SER A 360 -13.80 -7.85 5.00
C SER A 360 -13.77 -8.47 3.60
N PHE A 361 -13.50 -7.64 2.58
CA PHE A 361 -13.17 -8.09 1.23
C PHE A 361 -12.03 -7.26 0.62
N ALA A 362 -11.08 -7.92 -0.02
CA ALA A 362 -9.96 -7.26 -0.70
C ALA A 362 -9.87 -7.66 -2.19
N ALA A 363 -9.54 -6.72 -3.07
CA ALA A 363 -9.33 -6.98 -4.49
C ALA A 363 -8.07 -6.29 -5.01
N THR A 364 -7.11 -7.06 -5.52
CA THR A 364 -5.88 -6.55 -6.16
C THR A 364 -5.69 -7.05 -7.60
N GLY A 365 -6.50 -8.02 -8.06
CA GLY A 365 -6.49 -8.48 -9.45
C GLY A 365 -6.99 -7.44 -10.45
N ALA A 366 -6.18 -7.09 -11.45
CA ALA A 366 -6.51 -6.07 -12.44
C ALA A 366 -7.83 -6.38 -13.20
N GLY A 367 -8.57 -5.33 -13.51
CA GLY A 367 -9.87 -5.41 -14.16
C GLY A 367 -10.99 -5.92 -13.25
N PHE A 368 -10.82 -5.96 -11.93
CA PHE A 368 -11.86 -6.41 -11.00
C PHE A 368 -13.17 -5.62 -11.16
N ILE A 369 -14.31 -6.31 -11.20
CA ILE A 369 -15.64 -5.67 -11.21
C ILE A 369 -16.46 -6.24 -10.06
N ALA A 370 -17.11 -5.37 -9.28
CA ALA A 370 -18.18 -5.75 -8.35
C ALA A 370 -19.47 -5.03 -8.71
N ARG A 371 -20.58 -5.77 -8.75
CA ARG A 371 -21.89 -5.24 -9.11
C ARG A 371 -22.97 -5.77 -8.17
N ASP A 372 -23.88 -4.89 -7.74
CA ASP A 372 -25.11 -5.26 -7.01
C ASP A 372 -24.84 -6.08 -5.72
N ILE A 373 -23.78 -5.71 -4.96
CA ILE A 373 -23.34 -6.38 -3.71
C ILE A 373 -23.17 -5.36 -2.57
N THR A 374 -23.36 -5.79 -1.33
CA THR A 374 -22.95 -5.03 -0.15
C THR A 374 -21.67 -5.61 0.44
N PHE A 375 -20.69 -4.74 0.71
CA PHE A 375 -19.51 -5.04 1.51
C PHE A 375 -19.66 -4.35 2.87
N GLU A 376 -19.53 -5.08 3.97
CA GLU A 376 -19.75 -4.56 5.31
C GLU A 376 -18.64 -4.98 6.27
N ASN A 377 -18.19 -4.03 7.09
CA ASN A 377 -17.48 -4.34 8.33
C ASN A 377 -18.31 -3.90 9.54
N TRP A 378 -18.77 -4.86 10.34
CA TRP A 378 -19.68 -4.62 11.46
C TRP A 378 -18.98 -4.32 12.79
N ALA A 379 -17.65 -4.22 12.84
CA ALA A 379 -16.87 -4.05 14.08
C ALA A 379 -17.34 -2.87 14.96
N GLY A 380 -17.84 -1.80 14.35
CA GLY A 380 -18.37 -0.64 15.06
C GLY A 380 -17.32 0.42 15.38
N PRO A 381 -17.74 1.62 15.81
CA PRO A 381 -16.86 2.78 15.93
C PRO A 381 -15.85 2.64 17.09
N SER A 382 -16.19 1.90 18.14
CA SER A 382 -15.30 1.62 19.28
C SER A 382 -14.13 0.68 18.95
N LYS A 383 -14.15 0.06 17.77
CA LYS A 383 -13.09 -0.82 17.29
C LYS A 383 -12.04 -0.11 16.43
N HIS A 384 -12.19 1.21 16.23
CA HIS A 384 -11.33 2.04 15.40
C HIS A 384 -11.28 1.54 13.95
N GLN A 385 -10.11 1.55 13.30
CA GLN A 385 -9.95 1.20 11.89
C GLN A 385 -10.45 -0.23 11.61
N ALA A 386 -11.44 -0.34 10.71
CA ALA A 386 -12.07 -1.60 10.34
C ALA A 386 -12.61 -1.53 8.90
N VAL A 387 -11.83 -2.06 7.95
CA VAL A 387 -12.10 -1.92 6.52
C VAL A 387 -13.20 -2.87 6.05
N ALA A 388 -14.19 -2.37 5.30
CA ALA A 388 -15.21 -3.18 4.64
C ALA A 388 -14.73 -3.67 3.27
N LEU A 389 -14.23 -2.74 2.45
CA LEU A 389 -13.73 -3.03 1.11
C LEU A 389 -12.35 -2.38 0.92
N ARG A 390 -11.37 -3.19 0.51
CA ARG A 390 -10.05 -2.71 0.06
C ARG A 390 -9.84 -3.01 -1.42
N VAL A 391 -9.53 -2.00 -2.21
CA VAL A 391 -9.25 -2.16 -3.65
C VAL A 391 -7.86 -1.61 -3.95
N GLY A 392 -7.01 -2.45 -4.52
CA GLY A 392 -5.69 -2.12 -5.10
C GLY A 392 -5.55 -2.66 -6.53
N ALA A 393 -6.68 -2.88 -7.21
CA ALA A 393 -6.76 -3.40 -8.56
C ALA A 393 -6.82 -2.25 -9.58
N ASP A 394 -5.98 -2.33 -10.61
CA ASP A 394 -6.02 -1.38 -11.74
C ASP A 394 -7.25 -1.64 -12.62
N HIS A 395 -7.86 -0.58 -13.15
CA HIS A 395 -9.11 -0.64 -13.91
C HIS A 395 -10.25 -1.35 -13.14
N ALA A 396 -10.32 -1.13 -11.83
CA ALA A 396 -11.39 -1.68 -11.01
C ALA A 396 -12.71 -0.88 -11.20
N VAL A 397 -13.84 -1.58 -11.27
CA VAL A 397 -15.19 -0.99 -11.25
C VAL A 397 -15.98 -1.53 -10.06
N VAL A 398 -16.60 -0.62 -9.30
CA VAL A 398 -17.60 -0.98 -8.29
C VAL A 398 -18.90 -0.26 -8.65
N TYR A 399 -19.95 -1.02 -8.93
CA TYR A 399 -21.19 -0.49 -9.52
C TYR A 399 -22.43 -0.94 -8.76
N ARG A 400 -23.26 0.02 -8.32
CA ARG A 400 -24.48 -0.27 -7.53
C ARG A 400 -24.22 -1.14 -6.29
N CYS A 401 -23.14 -0.85 -5.59
CA CYS A 401 -22.77 -1.55 -4.36
C CYS A 401 -22.97 -0.67 -3.12
N ASN A 402 -23.20 -1.30 -1.98
CA ASN A 402 -23.05 -0.63 -0.68
C ASN A 402 -21.67 -0.95 -0.10
N VAL A 403 -21.02 0.03 0.52
CA VAL A 403 -19.81 -0.19 1.34
C VAL A 403 -20.06 0.43 2.72
N ILE A 404 -20.19 -0.42 3.74
CA ILE A 404 -20.73 -0.05 5.05
C ILE A 404 -19.70 -0.30 6.15
N GLY A 405 -19.42 0.73 6.94
CA GLY A 405 -18.56 0.63 8.13
C GLY A 405 -18.68 1.86 9.01
N TYR A 406 -17.62 2.10 9.79
CA TYR A 406 -17.44 3.31 10.61
C TYR A 406 -16.14 4.00 10.25
N GLN A 407 -15.04 3.74 10.98
CA GLN A 407 -13.73 4.29 10.67
C GLN A 407 -13.05 3.43 9.60
N ASP A 408 -12.43 4.09 8.61
CA ASP A 408 -11.66 3.43 7.54
C ASP A 408 -12.49 2.46 6.68
N THR A 409 -13.73 2.82 6.33
CA THR A 409 -14.68 1.89 5.66
C THR A 409 -14.21 1.43 4.27
N LEU A 410 -13.81 2.34 3.39
CA LEU A 410 -13.43 2.07 2.00
C LEU A 410 -11.96 2.46 1.76
N TYR A 411 -11.10 1.44 1.64
CA TYR A 411 -9.68 1.60 1.37
C TYR A 411 -9.42 1.56 -0.14
N THR A 412 -9.45 2.72 -0.79
CA THR A 412 -9.02 2.95 -2.18
C THR A 412 -7.48 2.95 -2.26
N HIS A 413 -6.88 1.77 -2.11
CA HIS A 413 -5.45 1.61 -1.81
C HIS A 413 -4.54 2.22 -2.86
N SER A 414 -4.60 1.73 -4.09
CA SER A 414 -3.73 2.14 -5.19
C SER A 414 -4.38 1.86 -6.55
N GLN A 415 -3.70 2.24 -7.64
CA GLN A 415 -4.14 2.07 -9.03
C GLN A 415 -5.38 2.89 -9.43
N ARG A 416 -5.92 2.65 -10.63
CA ARG A 416 -7.08 3.37 -11.17
C ARG A 416 -8.39 2.66 -10.84
N GLN A 417 -9.33 3.39 -10.26
CA GLN A 417 -10.60 2.82 -9.77
C GLN A 417 -11.79 3.71 -10.15
N PHE A 418 -12.95 3.09 -10.38
CA PHE A 418 -14.19 3.79 -10.71
C PHE A 418 -15.37 3.23 -9.89
N TYR A 419 -16.03 4.10 -9.14
CA TYR A 419 -17.21 3.77 -8.33
C TYR A 419 -18.41 4.51 -8.91
N ARG A 420 -19.50 3.81 -9.23
CA ARG A 420 -20.70 4.45 -9.78
C ARG A 420 -21.98 3.93 -9.13
N GLU A 421 -22.87 4.85 -8.78
CA GLU A 421 -24.19 4.53 -8.17
C GLU A 421 -24.06 3.73 -6.87
N CYS A 422 -22.95 3.91 -6.15
CA CYS A 422 -22.69 3.26 -4.88
C CYS A 422 -23.21 4.09 -3.70
N ASP A 423 -23.49 3.40 -2.59
CA ASP A 423 -23.72 4.02 -1.29
C ASP A 423 -22.55 3.68 -0.35
N VAL A 424 -21.86 4.70 0.16
CA VAL A 424 -20.71 4.53 1.06
C VAL A 424 -21.01 5.15 2.42
N TYR A 425 -20.87 4.39 3.49
CA TYR A 425 -21.27 4.79 4.84
C TYR A 425 -20.08 4.79 5.80
N GLY A 426 -19.90 5.83 6.60
CA GLY A 426 -18.84 5.82 7.61
C GLY A 426 -18.77 7.07 8.48
N THR A 427 -17.64 7.21 9.19
CA THR A 427 -17.41 8.26 10.19
C THR A 427 -16.07 8.97 10.00
N VAL A 428 -14.98 8.38 10.50
CA VAL A 428 -13.62 8.91 10.41
C VAL A 428 -12.91 8.28 9.21
N ASP A 429 -12.35 9.12 8.34
CA ASP A 429 -11.50 8.75 7.19
C ASP A 429 -12.09 7.63 6.32
N PHE A 430 -13.41 7.63 6.14
CA PHE A 430 -14.10 6.43 5.66
C PHE A 430 -13.97 6.18 4.15
N ILE A 431 -13.39 7.13 3.38
CA ILE A 431 -12.85 6.92 2.04
C ILE A 431 -11.39 7.36 2.04
N PHE A 432 -10.44 6.43 1.93
CA PHE A 432 -9.03 6.75 2.12
C PHE A 432 -8.10 5.90 1.24
N GLY A 433 -6.82 6.30 1.19
CA GLY A 433 -5.79 5.65 0.39
C GLY A 433 -5.21 6.55 -0.72
N ASN A 434 -4.51 5.95 -1.68
CA ASN A 434 -3.75 6.66 -2.71
C ASN A 434 -4.08 6.17 -4.14
N ALA A 435 -5.29 5.69 -4.38
CA ALA A 435 -5.75 5.40 -5.74
C ALA A 435 -5.88 6.68 -6.59
N ALA A 436 -5.89 6.51 -7.91
CA ALA A 436 -6.50 7.46 -8.83
C ALA A 436 -7.97 7.06 -9.01
N VAL A 437 -8.85 7.65 -8.21
CA VAL A 437 -10.24 7.18 -8.07
C VAL A 437 -11.27 8.25 -8.38
N VAL A 438 -12.32 7.84 -9.10
CA VAL A 438 -13.51 8.66 -9.35
C VAL A 438 -14.73 7.96 -8.74
N PHE A 439 -15.46 8.69 -7.91
CA PHE A 439 -16.81 8.35 -7.46
C PHE A 439 -17.81 9.18 -8.27
N GLN A 440 -18.74 8.52 -8.95
CA GLN A 440 -19.71 9.19 -9.81
C GLN A 440 -21.13 8.78 -9.49
N ASN A 441 -22.02 9.76 -9.29
CA ASN A 441 -23.43 9.51 -8.99
C ASN A 441 -23.62 8.60 -7.76
N CYS A 442 -22.70 8.68 -6.79
CA CYS A 442 -22.77 7.94 -5.54
C CYS A 442 -23.47 8.76 -4.46
N THR A 443 -24.00 8.10 -3.44
CA THR A 443 -24.41 8.75 -2.19
C THR A 443 -23.41 8.38 -1.09
N ILE A 444 -22.91 9.39 -0.39
CA ILE A 444 -21.90 9.27 0.64
C ILE A 444 -22.56 9.70 1.95
N HIS A 445 -22.67 8.76 2.87
CA HIS A 445 -23.49 8.83 4.08
C HIS A 445 -22.59 8.92 5.32
N ALA A 446 -22.58 10.10 5.95
CA ALA A 446 -21.89 10.30 7.22
C ALA A 446 -22.79 9.83 8.38
N ARG A 447 -22.25 8.95 9.23
CA ARG A 447 -22.95 8.37 10.39
C ARG A 447 -22.58 9.07 11.69
N LYS A 448 -23.30 8.78 12.77
CA LYS A 448 -22.91 9.25 14.10
C LYS A 448 -21.60 8.57 14.57
N PRO A 449 -20.53 9.33 14.88
CA PRO A 449 -19.28 8.77 15.41
C PRO A 449 -19.34 8.57 16.93
N MET A 450 -18.20 8.18 17.54
CA MET A 450 -18.08 8.20 19.00
C MET A 450 -18.11 9.63 19.55
N GLN A 451 -18.36 9.76 20.86
CA GLN A 451 -18.25 11.05 21.56
C GLN A 451 -16.86 11.69 21.32
N LEU A 452 -16.84 13.00 21.11
CA LEU A 452 -15.64 13.82 20.83
C LEU A 452 -14.91 13.57 19.50
N GLN A 453 -15.34 12.57 18.71
CA GLN A 453 -14.82 12.38 17.36
C GLN A 453 -15.41 13.39 16.37
N LYS A 454 -14.68 13.60 15.29
CA LYS A 454 -15.09 14.41 14.14
C LYS A 454 -15.14 13.48 12.94
N ASN A 455 -16.17 13.62 12.11
CA ASN A 455 -16.23 12.88 10.86
C ASN A 455 -15.34 13.52 9.80
N THR A 456 -14.67 12.69 9.01
CA THR A 456 -13.86 13.08 7.86
C THR A 456 -14.19 12.14 6.72
N ILE A 457 -14.69 12.67 5.61
CA ILE A 457 -15.10 11.82 4.50
C ILE A 457 -13.87 11.23 3.81
N THR A 458 -12.91 12.08 3.43
CA THR A 458 -11.70 11.62 2.75
C THR A 458 -10.42 11.80 3.57
N ALA A 459 -9.54 10.80 3.51
CA ALA A 459 -8.14 10.92 3.96
C ALA A 459 -7.18 10.43 2.85
N GLN A 460 -6.79 11.35 1.97
CA GLN A 460 -6.02 10.99 0.78
C GLN A 460 -4.51 10.96 1.07
N ASN A 461 -3.85 9.88 0.63
CA ASN A 461 -2.51 9.43 1.01
C ASN A 461 -1.41 9.72 -0.05
N ARG A 462 -1.51 10.80 -0.82
CA ARG A 462 -0.47 11.14 -1.82
C ARG A 462 0.76 11.73 -1.14
N LYS A 463 1.90 11.04 -1.26
CA LYS A 463 3.17 11.41 -0.58
C LYS A 463 4.19 12.08 -1.51
N ASP A 464 4.05 11.91 -2.82
CA ASP A 464 4.97 12.47 -3.82
C ASP A 464 4.18 13.28 -4.88
N PRO A 465 4.63 14.49 -5.24
CA PRO A 465 3.92 15.34 -6.19
C PRO A 465 3.83 14.75 -7.60
N ASN A 466 4.78 13.86 -7.96
CA ASN A 466 4.83 13.18 -9.25
C ASN A 466 3.86 11.98 -9.33
N GLN A 467 3.19 11.62 -8.22
CA GLN A 467 2.14 10.61 -8.27
C GLN A 467 0.89 11.15 -8.96
N ASN A 468 0.36 10.36 -9.90
CA ASN A 468 -0.83 10.67 -10.68
C ASN A 468 -2.15 10.27 -9.97
N THR A 469 -2.15 10.32 -8.63
CA THR A 469 -3.21 9.80 -7.77
C THR A 469 -4.07 10.92 -7.16
N GLY A 470 -5.24 10.56 -6.61
CA GLY A 470 -6.18 11.51 -6.03
C GLY A 470 -7.60 10.96 -5.96
N ILE A 471 -8.43 11.59 -5.13
CA ILE A 471 -9.86 11.25 -4.98
C ILE A 471 -10.69 12.32 -5.68
N SER A 472 -11.56 11.90 -6.61
CA SER A 472 -12.53 12.78 -7.28
C SER A 472 -13.95 12.34 -6.96
N ILE A 473 -14.73 13.23 -6.36
CA ILE A 473 -16.14 13.03 -6.01
C ILE A 473 -16.98 13.87 -6.97
N HIS A 474 -17.65 13.21 -7.92
CA HIS A 474 -18.27 13.85 -9.07
C HIS A 474 -19.77 13.54 -9.16
N ALA A 475 -20.61 14.57 -9.16
CA ALA A 475 -22.06 14.41 -9.23
C ALA A 475 -22.62 13.51 -8.12
N CYS A 476 -22.02 13.54 -6.93
CA CYS A 476 -22.43 12.73 -5.78
C CYS A 476 -23.38 13.51 -4.86
N ARG A 477 -23.99 12.80 -3.92
CA ARG A 477 -24.76 13.38 -2.81
C ARG A 477 -24.06 13.07 -1.50
N ILE A 478 -23.72 14.11 -0.74
CA ILE A 478 -23.11 13.99 0.57
C ILE A 478 -24.16 14.30 1.63
N VAL A 479 -24.54 13.30 2.42
CA VAL A 479 -25.69 13.36 3.33
C VAL A 479 -25.35 12.80 4.71
N ALA A 480 -26.11 13.21 5.73
CA ALA A 480 -26.04 12.64 7.07
C ALA A 480 -27.08 11.51 7.20
N GLU A 481 -26.70 10.43 7.86
CA GLU A 481 -27.66 9.43 8.31
C GLU A 481 -28.56 9.99 9.43
N PRO A 482 -29.76 9.42 9.65
CA PRO A 482 -30.71 9.93 10.63
C PRO A 482 -30.15 10.07 12.06
N ASP A 483 -29.20 9.20 12.44
CA ASP A 483 -28.56 9.22 13.74
C ASP A 483 -27.60 10.41 13.93
N LEU A 484 -26.90 10.82 12.88
CA LEU A 484 -26.07 12.02 12.85
C LEU A 484 -26.94 13.28 12.74
N GLU A 485 -27.98 13.26 11.92
CA GLU A 485 -28.89 14.40 11.75
C GLU A 485 -29.58 14.77 13.07
N ALA A 486 -30.01 13.76 13.85
CA ALA A 486 -30.59 13.96 15.17
C ALA A 486 -29.60 14.55 16.21
N ALA A 487 -28.29 14.46 15.97
CA ALA A 487 -27.23 14.97 16.84
C ALA A 487 -26.35 16.01 16.13
N LYS A 488 -26.88 16.65 15.10
CA LYS A 488 -26.16 17.60 14.27
C LYS A 488 -25.75 18.83 15.08
N GLY A 489 -24.49 19.24 14.92
CA GLY A 489 -23.85 20.29 15.71
C GLY A 489 -22.98 19.75 16.85
N ALA A 490 -23.27 18.57 17.40
CA ALA A 490 -22.39 17.92 18.38
C ALA A 490 -21.20 17.19 17.71
N TYR A 491 -21.38 16.75 16.46
CA TYR A 491 -20.41 15.97 15.70
C TYR A 491 -20.15 16.66 14.35
N PRO A 492 -19.07 17.45 14.22
CA PRO A 492 -18.77 18.12 12.96
C PRO A 492 -18.28 17.12 11.91
N THR A 493 -18.74 17.30 10.67
CA THR A 493 -18.29 16.51 9.50
C THR A 493 -17.51 17.39 8.53
N TYR A 494 -16.34 16.91 8.10
CA TYR A 494 -15.49 17.59 7.12
C TYR A 494 -15.37 16.77 5.84
N LEU A 495 -15.19 17.46 4.71
CA LEU A 495 -14.96 16.87 3.39
C LEU A 495 -13.71 15.99 3.38
N GLY A 496 -12.69 16.33 4.18
CA GLY A 496 -11.51 15.50 4.35
C GLY A 496 -10.40 16.13 5.18
N ARG A 497 -9.30 15.39 5.32
CA ARG A 497 -8.05 15.82 5.96
C ARG A 497 -6.81 15.21 5.29
N PRO A 498 -5.65 15.89 5.29
CA PRO A 498 -4.50 15.48 4.48
C PRO A 498 -3.64 14.44 5.21
N TRP A 499 -3.91 13.15 4.96
CA TRP A 499 -3.10 12.07 5.55
C TRP A 499 -1.62 12.16 5.14
N LYS A 500 -1.32 12.64 3.93
CA LYS A 500 0.05 12.93 3.47
C LYS A 500 0.21 14.31 2.86
N MET A 501 1.49 14.69 2.73
CA MET A 501 1.96 16.01 2.33
C MET A 501 1.31 16.55 1.05
N TYR A 502 1.09 15.71 0.03
CA TYR A 502 0.54 16.14 -1.25
C TYR A 502 -0.91 15.70 -1.44
N SER A 503 -1.66 15.53 -0.35
CA SER A 503 -3.05 15.06 -0.34
C SER A 503 -3.88 15.78 -1.42
N ARG A 504 -4.58 15.02 -2.27
CA ARG A 504 -5.32 15.57 -3.41
C ARG A 504 -6.75 15.06 -3.47
N THR A 505 -7.71 15.96 -3.30
CA THR A 505 -9.14 15.61 -3.32
C THR A 505 -9.99 16.71 -3.95
N VAL A 506 -10.93 16.34 -4.80
CA VAL A 506 -11.85 17.29 -5.45
C VAL A 506 -13.30 16.84 -5.28
N TYR A 507 -14.17 17.75 -4.87
CA TYR A 507 -15.62 17.58 -4.91
C TYR A 507 -16.19 18.48 -6.00
N MET A 508 -16.91 17.92 -6.97
CA MET A 508 -17.46 18.70 -8.08
C MET A 508 -18.86 18.27 -8.47
N LEU A 509 -19.68 19.26 -8.85
CA LEU A 509 -21.08 19.08 -9.28
C LEU A 509 -21.92 18.28 -8.27
N SER A 510 -21.55 18.32 -6.99
CA SER A 510 -22.10 17.45 -5.96
C SER A 510 -23.01 18.22 -5.00
N PHE A 511 -24.02 17.54 -4.46
CA PHE A 511 -24.84 18.05 -3.37
C PHE A 511 -24.10 17.87 -2.05
N LEU A 512 -23.95 18.94 -1.27
CA LEU A 512 -23.34 18.92 0.05
C LEU A 512 -24.37 19.30 1.12
N GLY A 513 -24.74 18.35 1.99
CA GLY A 513 -25.66 18.58 3.10
C GLY A 513 -25.14 19.59 4.13
N ASP A 514 -26.05 20.13 4.95
CA ASP A 514 -25.77 21.15 5.98
C ASP A 514 -25.06 20.62 7.23
N HIS A 515 -24.93 19.30 7.36
CA HIS A 515 -24.04 18.67 8.36
C HIS A 515 -22.54 18.89 8.04
N ILE A 516 -22.20 19.29 6.81
CA ILE A 516 -20.83 19.62 6.43
C ILE A 516 -20.43 20.94 7.10
N HIS A 517 -19.38 20.86 7.90
CA HIS A 517 -18.85 21.99 8.65
C HIS A 517 -18.44 23.12 7.69
N PRO A 518 -18.76 24.40 7.98
CA PRO A 518 -18.51 25.52 7.06
C PRO A 518 -17.08 25.60 6.54
N ARG A 519 -16.08 25.33 7.41
CA ARG A 519 -14.65 25.25 7.08
C ARG A 519 -14.34 24.31 5.90
N GLY A 520 -15.17 23.31 5.64
CA GLY A 520 -15.00 22.31 4.59
C GLY A 520 -13.99 21.23 4.98
N TRP A 521 -12.76 21.63 5.28
CA TRP A 521 -11.62 20.73 5.46
C TRP A 521 -11.05 20.81 6.89
N LEU A 522 -10.42 19.73 7.34
CA LEU A 522 -9.81 19.61 8.66
C LEU A 522 -8.31 19.37 8.55
N GLU A 523 -7.53 20.03 9.41
CA GLU A 523 -6.09 19.81 9.53
C GLU A 523 -5.78 18.36 9.95
N TRP A 524 -4.67 17.79 9.46
CA TRP A 524 -4.18 16.50 9.96
C TRP A 524 -3.45 16.68 11.29
N ASN A 525 -2.43 17.53 11.30
CA ASN A 525 -1.68 17.92 12.50
C ASN A 525 -1.07 19.31 12.32
N SER A 526 -1.55 20.31 13.07
CA SER A 526 -1.07 21.69 12.98
C SER A 526 -1.04 22.20 11.53
N THR A 527 0.11 22.66 11.04
CA THR A 527 0.32 23.19 9.68
C THR A 527 0.78 22.14 8.66
N PHE A 528 0.83 20.85 9.02
CA PHE A 528 1.27 19.79 8.11
C PHE A 528 0.44 19.78 6.82
N ALA A 529 1.14 19.70 5.68
CA ALA A 529 0.60 19.60 4.30
C ALA A 529 -0.19 20.81 3.79
N LEU A 530 -0.45 21.84 4.62
CA LEU A 530 -1.38 22.92 4.25
C LEU A 530 -0.88 23.77 3.05
N ASP A 531 0.43 23.80 2.81
CA ASP A 531 1.04 24.55 1.70
C ASP A 531 1.22 23.70 0.42
N THR A 532 1.03 22.39 0.50
CA THR A 532 1.38 21.43 -0.57
C THR A 532 0.21 20.56 -1.04
N LEU A 533 -0.86 20.46 -0.25
CA LEU A 533 -2.07 19.74 -0.61
C LEU A 533 -2.83 20.44 -1.75
N TYR A 534 -3.73 19.71 -2.41
CA TYR A 534 -4.69 20.26 -3.36
C TYR A 534 -6.10 19.81 -3.03
N TYR A 535 -6.90 20.70 -2.44
CA TYR A 535 -8.31 20.49 -2.17
C TYR A 535 -9.17 21.45 -2.99
N GLY A 536 -10.03 20.87 -3.83
CA GLY A 536 -10.85 21.62 -4.79
C GLY A 536 -12.33 21.39 -4.60
N GLU A 537 -13.11 22.45 -4.77
CA GLU A 537 -14.57 22.39 -4.87
C GLU A 537 -15.02 23.11 -6.15
N TYR A 538 -15.84 22.48 -6.98
CA TYR A 538 -16.29 23.07 -8.24
C TYR A 538 -17.78 22.86 -8.50
N MET A 539 -18.54 23.96 -8.55
CA MET A 539 -19.99 23.94 -8.82
C MET A 539 -20.78 22.96 -7.93
N ASN A 540 -20.36 22.81 -6.68
CA ASN A 540 -21.15 22.10 -5.66
C ASN A 540 -22.34 22.96 -5.24
N TYR A 541 -23.41 22.31 -4.80
CA TYR A 541 -24.65 22.96 -4.37
C TYR A 541 -25.15 22.37 -3.05
N GLY A 542 -26.09 23.07 -2.42
CA GLY A 542 -26.57 22.72 -1.08
C GLY A 542 -26.21 23.78 -0.04
N PRO A 543 -26.65 23.60 1.21
CA PRO A 543 -26.60 24.62 2.25
C PRO A 543 -25.21 24.97 2.81
N CYS A 544 -24.17 24.14 2.61
CA CYS A 544 -22.92 24.28 3.37
C CYS A 544 -21.83 25.20 2.77
N CYS A 545 -22.05 25.84 1.60
CA CYS A 545 -20.99 26.40 0.75
C CYS A 545 -20.52 27.84 1.08
N VAL A 546 -20.42 28.24 2.36
CA VAL A 546 -20.31 29.69 2.71
C VAL A 546 -18.94 30.15 3.25
N ARG A 547 -18.19 29.35 4.02
CA ARG A 547 -16.94 29.82 4.71
C ARG A 547 -15.83 28.77 4.82
N ARG A 548 -15.03 28.60 3.77
CA ARG A 548 -13.92 27.64 3.75
C ARG A 548 -12.67 28.13 4.50
N VAL A 549 -11.80 27.18 4.85
CA VAL A 549 -10.43 27.44 5.30
C VAL A 549 -9.64 28.26 4.27
N LYS A 550 -8.61 28.97 4.74
CA LYS A 550 -7.64 29.70 3.90
C LYS A 550 -6.27 29.04 4.08
N TRP A 551 -6.00 28.00 3.31
CA TRP A 551 -4.73 27.27 3.32
C TRP A 551 -3.98 27.53 2.00
N GLY A 552 -2.65 27.37 2.03
CA GLY A 552 -1.75 27.72 0.94
C GLY A 552 -0.94 28.97 1.24
N ILE A 553 0.10 29.19 0.44
CA ILE A 553 0.96 30.36 0.50
C ILE A 553 0.24 31.52 -0.21
N GLU A 554 0.12 32.68 0.47
CA GLU A 554 -0.37 33.93 -0.15
C GLU A 554 0.55 34.46 -1.25
#